data_AF-A0AA96RFA3-F1
#
_entry.id   AF-A0AA96RFA3-F1
#
_cell.length_a   1.000
_cell.length_b   1.000
_cell.length_c   1.000
_cell.angle_alpha   90.00
_cell.angle_beta   90.00
_cell.angle_gamma   90.00
#
_symmetry.space_group_name_H-M   'P 1'
#
loop_
_entity.id
_entity.type
_entity.pdbx_description
1 polymer ?
#
loop_
_entity_poly.entity_id
_entity_poly.type
_entity_poly.pdbx_seq_one_letter_code
_entity_poly.pdbx_strand_id
1 'polypeptide(L)' 'METRQGWVLKHKETGWYWSRMAVPSRRLFEAMRFQDEEQAAVWLEASIYAPPEPEAFELVPVRMTIEEVAESDGESDG' A
#
# COMPACT_ATOMS: atom_id res chain seq x y z
N MET A 1 -1.13 -4.89 19.51
CA MET A 1 -0.18 -4.38 18.49
C MET A 1 0.47 -5.56 17.81
N GLU A 2 0.30 -5.66 16.49
CA GLU A 2 0.88 -6.73 15.67
C GLU A 2 1.78 -6.10 14.59
N THR A 3 2.95 -6.70 14.32
CA THR A 3 3.80 -6.29 13.21
C THR A 3 3.76 -7.35 12.12
N ARG A 4 3.40 -6.95 10.89
CA ARG A 4 3.40 -7.80 9.71
C ARG A 4 4.31 -7.23 8.64
N GLN A 5 4.86 -8.09 7.80
CA GLN A 5 5.50 -7.67 6.55
C GLN A 5 4.42 -7.49 5.49
N GLY A 6 4.51 -6.42 4.71
CA GLY A 6 3.73 -6.22 3.50
C GLY A 6 4.64 -5.73 2.37
N TRP A 7 4.05 -5.48 1.22
CA TRP A 7 4.77 -5.08 0.01
C TRP A 7 4.17 -3.82 -0.60
N VAL A 8 5.01 -2.96 -1.15
CA VAL A 8 4.61 -1.74 -1.86
C VAL A 8 5.32 -1.65 -3.20
N LEU A 9 4.71 -0.98 -4.16
CA LEU A 9 5.34 -0.65 -5.43
C LEU A 9 6.14 0.64 -5.29
N LYS A 10 7.44 0.58 -5.54
CA LYS A 10 8.36 1.72 -5.55
C LYS A 10 8.89 1.93 -6.96
N HIS A 11 8.81 3.13 -7.48
CA HIS A 11 9.37 3.50 -8.77
C HIS A 11 10.90 3.44 -8.70
N LYS A 12 11.54 2.74 -9.62
CA LYS A 12 12.99 2.44 -9.60
C LYS A 12 13.85 3.71 -9.65
N GLU A 13 13.49 4.67 -10.48
CA GLU A 13 14.28 5.91 -10.67
C GLU A 13 13.98 7.00 -9.63
N THR A 14 12.70 7.30 -9.39
CA THR A 14 12.29 8.42 -8.53
C THR A 14 12.20 8.04 -7.06
N GLY A 15 12.07 6.75 -6.77
CA GLY A 15 11.81 6.22 -5.43
C GLY A 15 10.41 6.47 -4.89
N TRP A 16 9.49 7.00 -5.70
CA TRP A 16 8.11 7.26 -5.28
C TRP A 16 7.29 5.98 -5.21
N TYR A 17 6.28 5.95 -4.36
CA TYR A 17 5.38 4.82 -4.22
C TYR A 17 4.16 4.95 -5.13
N TRP A 18 3.67 3.84 -5.69
CA TRP A 18 2.35 3.85 -6.31
C TRP A 18 1.27 3.92 -5.24
N SER A 19 0.40 4.93 -5.29
CA SER A 19 -0.62 5.14 -4.25
C SER A 19 -1.94 4.44 -4.57
N ARG A 20 -2.77 4.29 -3.54
CA ARG A 20 -4.14 3.75 -3.68
C ARG A 20 -5.06 4.60 -4.56
N MET A 21 -4.66 5.83 -4.86
CA MET A 21 -5.40 6.76 -5.73
C MET A 21 -4.96 6.67 -7.20
N ALA A 22 -4.21 5.63 -7.58
CA ALA A 22 -3.66 5.43 -8.93
C ALA A 22 -2.78 6.59 -9.42
N VAL A 23 -2.02 7.18 -8.49
CA VAL A 23 -1.01 8.21 -8.77
C VAL A 23 0.26 7.96 -7.95
N PRO A 24 1.45 8.35 -8.45
CA PRO A 24 2.68 8.32 -7.66
C PRO A 24 2.62 9.24 -6.44
N SER A 25 3.14 8.79 -5.29
CA SER A 25 3.26 9.58 -4.05
C SER A 25 4.62 9.40 -3.40
N ARG A 26 5.11 10.45 -2.74
CA ARG A 26 6.34 10.40 -1.91
C ARG A 26 6.10 9.80 -0.53
N ARG A 27 4.85 9.52 -0.16
CA ARG A 27 4.44 9.14 1.20
C ARG A 27 4.13 7.65 1.25
N LEU A 28 4.90 6.91 2.06
CA LEU A 28 4.69 5.47 2.24
C LEU A 28 3.29 5.14 2.78
N PHE A 29 2.69 5.99 3.62
CA PHE A 29 1.34 5.74 4.14
C PHE A 29 0.25 5.81 3.06
N GLU A 30 0.49 6.53 1.96
CA GLU A 30 -0.44 6.62 0.82
C GLU A 30 -0.25 5.47 -0.17
N ALA A 31 0.88 4.74 -0.07
CA ALA A 31 1.21 3.63 -0.93
C ALA A 31 0.13 2.54 -0.90
N MET A 32 -0.12 1.94 -2.06
CA MET A 32 -0.85 0.68 -2.14
C MET A 32 0.00 -0.44 -1.54
N ARG A 33 -0.65 -1.30 -0.76
CA ARG A 33 0.00 -2.33 0.04
C ARG A 33 -0.58 -3.69 -0.32
N PHE A 34 0.31 -4.67 -0.42
CA PHE A 34 -0.03 -6.06 -0.67
C PHE A 34 0.45 -6.92 0.50
N GLN A 35 -0.26 -8.01 0.77
CA GLN A 35 0.08 -8.95 1.83
C GLN A 35 1.34 -9.75 1.47
N ASP A 36 1.47 -10.12 0.20
CA ASP A 36 2.57 -10.89 -0.37
C ASP A 36 2.84 -10.48 -1.82
N GLU A 37 3.91 -11.04 -2.40
CA GLU A 37 4.33 -10.76 -3.78
C GLU A 37 3.36 -11.33 -4.82
N GLU A 38 2.71 -12.46 -4.55
CA GLU A 38 1.79 -13.13 -5.48
C GLU A 38 0.54 -12.28 -5.69
N GLN A 39 -0.05 -11.79 -4.59
CA GLN A 39 -1.18 -10.86 -4.62
C GLN A 39 -0.84 -9.59 -5.41
N ALA A 40 0.38 -9.07 -5.25
CA ALA A 40 0.83 -7.90 -5.98
C ALA A 40 0.96 -8.17 -7.48
N ALA A 41 1.49 -9.33 -7.88
CA ALA A 41 1.63 -9.74 -9.27
C ALA A 41 0.27 -9.88 -9.97
N VAL A 42 -0.68 -10.59 -9.33
CA VAL A 42 -2.05 -10.75 -9.85
C VAL A 42 -2.74 -9.39 -9.99
N TRP A 43 -2.58 -8.51 -9.00
CA TRP A 43 -3.15 -7.18 -9.07
C TRP A 43 -2.56 -6.32 -10.19
N LEU A 44 -1.24 -6.38 -10.42
CA LEU A 44 -0.59 -5.66 -11.51
C LEU A 44 -1.10 -6.09 -12.90
N GLU A 45 -1.42 -7.38 -13.07
CA GLU A 45 -1.94 -7.91 -14.33
C GLU A 45 -3.41 -7.53 -14.58
N ALA A 46 -4.24 -7.56 -13.54
CA ALA A 46 -5.69 -7.48 -13.70
C ALA A 46 -6.32 -6.11 -13.32
N SER A 47 -5.60 -5.26 -12.59
CA SER A 47 -6.18 -4.03 -12.02
C SER A 47 -6.14 -2.86 -12.99
N ILE A 48 -7.28 -2.21 -13.18
CA ILE A 48 -7.38 -0.92 -13.90
C ILE A 48 -6.66 0.24 -13.19
N TYR A 49 -6.28 0.05 -11.91
CA TYR A 49 -5.56 1.02 -11.11
C TYR A 49 -4.05 0.74 -11.05
N ALA A 50 -3.57 -0.28 -11.78
CA ALA A 50 -2.15 -0.56 -11.91
C ALA A 50 -1.40 0.63 -12.53
N PRO A 51 -0.10 0.80 -12.24
CA PRO A 51 0.73 1.75 -12.96
C PRO A 51 0.65 1.48 -14.47
N PRO A 52 0.63 2.51 -15.32
CA PRO A 52 0.62 2.33 -16.77
C PRO A 52 1.91 1.68 -17.29
N GLU A 53 3.01 1.79 -16.54
CA GLU A 53 4.32 1.20 -16.83
C GLU A 53 4.78 0.35 -15.62
N PRO A 54 4.20 -0.85 -15.41
CA PRO A 54 4.51 -1.70 -14.26
C PRO A 54 6.00 -2.02 -14.08
N GLU A 55 6.73 -2.16 -15.19
CA GLU A 55 8.16 -2.46 -15.23
C GLU A 55 9.04 -1.34 -14.64
N ALA A 56 8.53 -0.10 -14.56
CA ALA A 56 9.21 1.01 -13.90
C ALA A 56 9.17 0.89 -12.38
N PHE A 57 8.33 0.00 -11.84
CA PHE A 57 8.18 -0.24 -10.40
C PHE A 57 8.84 -1.55 -9.98
N GLU A 58 9.27 -1.59 -8.72
CA GLU A 58 9.75 -2.78 -8.02
C GLU A 58 8.91 -3.00 -6.75
N LEU A 59 8.72 -4.26 -6.37
CA LEU A 59 8.10 -4.60 -5.10
C LEU A 59 9.15 -4.49 -3.99
N VAL A 60 8.83 -3.72 -2.96
CA VAL A 60 9.69 -3.49 -1.80
C VAL A 60 8.98 -3.95 -0.54
N PRO A 61 9.60 -4.81 0.29
CA PRO A 61 9.01 -5.22 1.55
C PRO A 61 9.05 -4.06 2.55
N VAL A 62 7.95 -3.87 3.28
CA VAL A 62 7.81 -2.86 4.32
C VAL A 62 7.25 -3.49 5.59
N ARG A 63 7.72 -3.03 6.75
CA ARG A 63 7.14 -3.42 8.04
C ARG A 63 5.93 -2.55 8.33
N MET A 64 4.82 -3.20 8.62
CA MET A 64 3.56 -2.55 8.99
C MET A 64 3.24 -2.89 10.43
N THR A 65 3.02 -1.86 11.24
CA THR A 65 2.49 -2.02 12.60
C THR A 65 0.99 -1.75 12.56
N ILE A 66 0.21 -2.75 12.97
CA ILE A 66 -1.24 -2.67 13.09
C ILE A 66 -1.55 -2.49 14.58
N GLU A 67 -2.21 -1.39 14.88
CA GLU A 67 -2.75 -1.09 16.20
C GLU A 67 -4.26 -1.31 16.15
N GLU A 68 -4.77 -2.05 17.13
CA GLU A 68 -6.21 -2.08 17.37
C GLU A 68 -6.60 -0.70 17.89
N VAL A 69 -7.34 0.04 17.09
CA VAL A 69 -7.94 1.29 17.55
C VAL A 69 -9.10 0.88 18.44
N ALA A 70 -9.02 1.17 19.74
CA ALA A 70 -10.17 0.98 20.62
C ALA A 70 -11.33 1.77 20.04
N GLU A 71 -12.46 1.11 19.79
CA GLU A 71 -13.71 1.80 19.46
C GLU A 71 -13.96 2.79 20.60
N SER A 72 -13.89 4.08 20.28
CA SER A 72 -14.37 5.10 21.20
C SER A 72 -15.88 4.96 21.13
N ASP A 73 -16.50 4.44 22.19
CA ASP A 73 -17.93 4.49 22.38
C ASP A 73 -18.37 5.95 22.19
N GLY A 74 -18.92 6.22 21.02
CA GLY A 74 -19.54 7.49 20.71
C GLY A 74 -20.85 7.58 21.47
N GLU A 75 -20.80 7.85 22.77
CA GLU A 75 -21.89 8.49 23.48
C GLU A 75 -22.08 9.89 22.85
N SER A 76 -22.94 9.96 21.84
CA SER A 76 -23.58 11.22 21.43
C SER A 76 -24.91 11.31 22.16
N ASP A 77 -24.86 11.80 23.39
CA ASP A 77 -26.00 12.46 24.03
C ASP A 77 -26.25 13.79 23.31
N GLY A 78 -27.46 13.96 22.77
CA GLY A 78 -27.93 15.19 22.13
C GLY A 78 -29.35 15.07 21.59
#